data_AF-A0A7C8EC36-F1
#
_entry.id   AF-A0A7C8EC36-F1
#
_cell.length_a   1.000
_cell.length_b   1.000
_cell.length_c   1.000
_cell.angle_alpha   90.00
_cell.angle_beta   90.00
_cell.angle_gamma   90.00
#
_symmetry.space_group_name_H-M   'P 1'
#
loop_
_entity.id
_entity.type
_entity.pdbx_description
1 polymer ?
#
loop_
_entity_poly.entity_id
_entity_poly.type
_entity_poly.pdbx_seq_one_letter_code
_entity_poly.pdbx_strand_id
1 'polypeptide(L)'
;MKLEKKPQTDEEKIVTTITELKEQFREKQKNLVYLLVGSLSVVLILSVVYIYTTSSKSKAAEFEAEGYKYFYGARGNDAQLMYLRALEAFKNAYNTRKSAYALLYIANCYVELGKFDDAITTLNDLISNFSDPINLSFAYHKLSWIYMKKEDYQKAISTLENLKKIKGAALQDLAYFQSAIIWEMAGKTEQAQAEYKELIVKFPNSPLTSQAKAKIK
;
A
#
# COMPACT_ATOMS: atom_id res chain seq x y z
N MET A 1 -41.12 52.31 -43.43
CA MET A 1 -41.74 51.36 -44.37
C MET A 1 -41.67 49.97 -43.74
N LYS A 2 -42.74 49.55 -43.06
CA LYS A 2 -42.82 48.22 -42.43
C LYS A 2 -43.11 47.21 -43.55
N LEU A 3 -42.23 46.26 -43.77
CA LEU A 3 -42.47 45.15 -44.70
C LEU A 3 -43.50 44.21 -44.06
N GLU A 4 -44.76 44.29 -44.49
CA GLU A 4 -45.78 43.30 -44.17
C GLU A 4 -45.41 41.96 -44.85
N LYS A 5 -45.11 40.94 -44.04
CA LYS A 5 -44.92 39.57 -44.54
C LYS A 5 -46.27 39.05 -45.04
N LYS A 6 -46.32 38.67 -46.32
CA LYS A 6 -47.47 38.06 -46.99
C LYS A 6 -47.90 36.78 -46.23
N PRO A 7 -49.21 36.51 -46.06
CA PRO A 7 -49.67 35.32 -45.34
C PRO A 7 -49.25 34.04 -46.08
N GLN A 8 -48.60 33.12 -45.37
CA GLN A 8 -48.19 31.82 -45.90
C GLN A 8 -49.42 31.00 -46.34
N THR A 9 -49.33 30.36 -47.50
CA THR A 9 -50.36 29.44 -47.99
C THR A 9 -50.38 28.17 -47.11
N ASP A 10 -51.50 27.45 -47.10
CA ASP A 10 -51.64 26.26 -46.25
C ASP A 10 -50.63 25.16 -46.62
N GLU A 11 -50.24 25.07 -47.89
CA GLU A 11 -49.14 24.21 -48.35
C GLU A 11 -47.79 24.61 -47.73
N GLU A 12 -47.50 25.91 -47.64
CA GLU A 12 -46.25 26.41 -47.09
C GLU A 12 -46.13 26.10 -45.59
N LYS A 13 -47.24 26.19 -44.84
CA LYS A 13 -47.29 25.80 -43.42
C LYS A 13 -47.10 24.29 -43.20
N ILE A 14 -47.65 23.46 -44.09
CA ILE A 14 -47.48 22.01 -44.03
C ILE A 14 -46.01 21.65 -44.30
N VAL A 15 -45.39 22.28 -45.31
CA VAL A 15 -43.97 22.07 -45.64
C VAL A 15 -43.05 22.51 -44.50
N THR A 16 -43.29 23.67 -43.88
CA THR A 16 -42.48 24.12 -42.74
C THR A 16 -42.62 23.20 -41.54
N THR A 17 -43.85 22.79 -41.19
CA THR A 17 -44.11 21.86 -40.08
C THR A 17 -43.42 20.51 -40.30
N ILE A 18 -43.48 19.95 -41.51
CA ILE A 18 -42.79 18.70 -41.85
C ILE A 18 -41.26 18.87 -41.76
N THR A 19 -40.75 20.04 -42.15
CA THR A 19 -39.31 20.34 -42.10
C THR A 19 -38.83 20.46 -40.66
N GLU A 20 -39.54 21.20 -39.81
CA GLU A 20 -39.25 21.33 -38.38
C GLU A 20 -39.33 19.99 -37.66
N LEU A 21 -40.33 19.15 -37.96
CA LEU A 21 -40.45 17.80 -37.40
C LEU A 21 -39.25 16.91 -37.80
N LYS A 22 -38.81 16.98 -39.07
CA LYS A 22 -37.62 16.25 -39.55
C LYS A 22 -36.35 16.72 -38.84
N GLU A 23 -36.19 18.03 -38.64
CA GLU A 23 -35.05 18.61 -37.93
C GLU A 23 -35.03 18.20 -36.45
N GLN A 24 -36.18 18.28 -35.76
CA GLN A 24 -36.30 17.84 -34.38
C GLN A 24 -35.99 16.35 -34.20
N PHE A 25 -36.45 15.51 -35.13
CA PHE A 25 -36.15 14.08 -35.11
C PHE A 25 -34.66 13.81 -35.34
N ARG A 26 -34.04 14.53 -36.29
CA ARG A 26 -32.60 14.43 -36.58
C ARG A 26 -31.74 14.88 -35.39
N GLU A 27 -32.10 15.96 -34.71
CA GLU A 27 -31.40 16.45 -33.52
C GLU A 27 -31.51 15.45 -32.35
N LYS A 28 -32.70 14.88 -32.10
CA LYS A 28 -32.87 13.82 -31.08
C LYS A 28 -32.04 12.58 -31.42
N GLN A 29 -32.01 12.16 -32.69
CA GLN A 29 -31.18 11.04 -33.13
C GLN A 29 -29.68 11.32 -32.94
N LYS A 30 -29.19 12.52 -33.29
CA LYS A 30 -27.80 12.92 -33.02
C LYS A 30 -27.46 12.85 -31.54
N ASN A 31 -28.31 13.42 -30.68
CA ASN A 31 -28.08 13.40 -29.23
C ASN A 31 -28.06 11.97 -28.67
N LEU A 32 -28.95 11.09 -29.15
CA LEU A 32 -28.93 9.68 -28.80
C LEU A 32 -27.63 9.00 -29.26
N VAL A 33 -27.17 9.27 -30.48
CA VAL A 33 -25.89 8.75 -30.99
C VAL A 33 -24.72 9.24 -30.15
N TYR A 34 -24.66 10.53 -29.79
CA TYR A 34 -23.62 11.07 -28.92
C TYR A 34 -23.63 10.43 -27.53
N LEU A 35 -24.81 10.21 -26.95
CA LEU A 35 -24.95 9.50 -25.66
C LEU A 35 -24.47 8.05 -25.77
N LEU A 36 -24.84 7.33 -26.83
CA LEU A 36 -24.42 5.95 -27.06
C LEU A 36 -22.91 5.85 -27.26
N VAL A 37 -22.32 6.68 -28.12
CA VAL A 37 -20.87 6.72 -28.34
C VAL A 37 -20.14 7.07 -27.06
N GLY A 38 -20.60 8.09 -26.32
CA GLY A 38 -20.03 8.46 -25.02
C GLY A 38 -20.08 7.29 -24.02
N SER A 39 -21.21 6.60 -23.92
CA SER A 39 -21.35 5.43 -23.05
C SER A 39 -20.41 4.28 -23.45
N LEU A 40 -20.26 4.02 -24.75
CA LEU A 40 -19.36 2.99 -25.28
C LEU A 40 -17.89 3.34 -24.96
N SER A 41 -17.50 4.61 -25.12
CA SER A 41 -16.16 5.08 -24.76
C SER A 41 -15.87 4.89 -23.27
N VAL A 42 -16.83 5.18 -22.39
CA VAL A 42 -16.68 4.94 -20.94
C VAL A 42 -16.52 3.45 -20.66
N VAL A 43 -17.35 2.58 -21.26
CA VAL A 43 -17.22 1.12 -21.08
C VAL A 43 -15.87 0.61 -21.58
N LEU A 44 -15.37 1.11 -22.71
CA LEU A 44 -14.06 0.74 -23.25
C LEU A 44 -12.93 1.17 -22.30
N ILE A 45 -12.97 2.41 -21.79
CA ILE A 45 -11.98 2.91 -20.83
C ILE A 45 -11.99 2.06 -19.57
N LEU A 46 -13.17 1.77 -19.00
CA LEU A 46 -13.31 0.93 -17.82
C LEU A 46 -12.79 -0.50 -18.08
N SER A 47 -13.05 -1.05 -19.26
CA SER A 47 -12.56 -2.37 -19.66
C SER A 47 -11.04 -2.40 -19.77
N VAL A 48 -10.43 -1.37 -20.39
CA VAL A 48 -8.97 -1.22 -20.48
C VAL A 48 -8.35 -1.07 -19.09
N VAL A 49 -8.94 -0.24 -18.21
CA VAL A 49 -8.47 -0.09 -16.82
C VAL A 49 -8.60 -1.41 -16.06
N TYR A 50 -9.70 -2.13 -16.21
CA TYR A 50 -9.91 -3.43 -15.57
C TYR A 50 -8.89 -4.48 -16.05
N ILE A 51 -8.67 -4.58 -17.36
CA ILE A 51 -7.67 -5.50 -17.94
C ILE A 51 -6.27 -5.12 -17.47
N TYR A 52 -5.91 -3.84 -17.51
CA TYR A 52 -4.61 -3.35 -17.08
C TYR A 52 -4.36 -3.63 -15.59
N THR A 53 -5.31 -3.29 -14.73
CA THR A 53 -5.18 -3.51 -13.28
C THR A 53 -5.13 -4.99 -12.92
N THR A 54 -5.92 -5.83 -13.60
CA THR A 54 -5.91 -7.28 -13.40
C THR A 54 -4.61 -7.91 -13.90
N SER A 55 -4.15 -7.51 -15.08
CA SER A 55 -2.89 -7.97 -15.67
C SER A 55 -1.70 -7.57 -14.79
N SER A 56 -1.62 -6.29 -14.38
CA SER A 56 -0.60 -5.79 -13.45
C SER A 56 -0.61 -6.55 -12.12
N LYS A 57 -1.80 -6.83 -11.55
CA LYS A 57 -1.92 -7.61 -10.32
C LYS A 57 -1.38 -9.03 -10.48
N SER A 58 -1.75 -9.73 -11.57
CA SER A 58 -1.27 -11.08 -11.83
C SER A 58 0.25 -11.11 -12.01
N LYS A 59 0.78 -10.17 -12.80
CA LYS A 59 2.22 -10.09 -13.08
C LYS A 59 3.04 -9.76 -11.83
N ALA A 60 2.55 -8.84 -10.99
CA ALA A 60 3.19 -8.56 -9.71
C ALA A 60 3.19 -9.80 -8.79
N ALA A 61 2.10 -10.56 -8.75
CA ALA A 61 2.01 -11.78 -7.95
C ALA A 61 2.97 -12.88 -8.44
N GLU A 62 3.22 -13.00 -9.74
CA GLU A 62 4.25 -13.90 -10.29
C GLU A 62 5.64 -13.52 -9.77
N PHE A 63 5.99 -12.23 -9.83
CA PHE A 63 7.26 -11.74 -9.30
C PHE A 63 7.36 -11.91 -7.79
N GLU A 64 6.29 -11.72 -7.03
CA GLU A 64 6.26 -12.00 -5.58
C GLU A 64 6.49 -13.49 -5.30
N ALA A 65 5.83 -14.39 -6.06
CA ALA A 65 6.01 -15.83 -5.91
C ALA A 65 7.45 -16.27 -6.21
N GLU A 66 8.06 -15.71 -7.26
CA GLU A 66 9.48 -15.90 -7.57
C GLU A 66 10.38 -15.37 -6.43
N GLY A 67 10.08 -14.17 -5.94
CA GLY A 67 10.78 -13.57 -4.80
C GLY A 67 10.73 -14.46 -3.56
N TYR A 68 9.56 -15.00 -3.21
CA TYR A 68 9.40 -15.92 -2.08
C TYR A 68 10.18 -17.22 -2.27
N LYS A 69 10.13 -17.80 -3.47
CA LYS A 69 10.89 -19.02 -3.78
C LYS A 69 12.39 -18.82 -3.51
N TYR A 70 12.95 -17.70 -3.94
CA TYR A 70 14.36 -17.41 -3.69
C TYR A 70 14.63 -17.03 -2.23
N PHE A 71 13.79 -16.20 -1.62
CA PHE A 71 13.97 -15.74 -0.25
C PHE A 71 13.97 -16.89 0.77
N TYR A 72 12.95 -17.76 0.73
CA TYR A 72 12.84 -18.89 1.64
C TYR A 72 13.69 -20.10 1.22
N GLY A 73 14.19 -20.11 -0.02
CA GLY A 73 15.14 -21.09 -0.54
C GLY A 73 16.60 -20.80 -0.19
N ALA A 74 16.91 -19.60 0.29
CA ALA A 74 18.27 -19.20 0.63
C ALA A 74 18.85 -20.05 1.77
N ARG A 75 19.86 -20.88 1.46
CA ARG A 75 20.54 -21.77 2.42
C ARG A 75 22.00 -21.98 2.01
N GLY A 76 22.86 -22.23 2.99
CA GLY A 76 24.27 -22.57 2.76
C GLY A 76 25.03 -21.48 1.99
N ASN A 77 25.97 -21.91 1.15
CA ASN A 77 26.89 -21.00 0.44
C ASN A 77 26.21 -20.14 -0.64
N ASP A 78 25.03 -20.56 -1.12
CA ASP A 78 24.31 -19.84 -2.19
C ASP A 78 23.32 -18.79 -1.64
N ALA A 79 23.20 -18.66 -0.31
CA ALA A 79 22.20 -17.79 0.32
C ALA A 79 22.26 -16.35 -0.19
N GLN A 80 23.46 -15.79 -0.32
CA GLN A 80 23.64 -14.41 -0.82
C GLN A 80 23.09 -14.23 -2.25
N LEU A 81 23.37 -15.18 -3.15
CA LEU A 81 22.86 -15.14 -4.52
C LEU A 81 21.34 -15.26 -4.54
N MET A 82 20.77 -16.13 -3.69
CA MET A 82 19.32 -16.30 -3.58
C MET A 82 18.65 -15.01 -3.08
N TYR A 83 19.22 -14.32 -2.09
CA TYR A 83 18.68 -13.04 -1.64
C TYR A 83 18.79 -11.92 -2.69
N LEU A 84 19.83 -11.93 -3.53
CA LEU A 84 19.91 -11.00 -4.66
C LEU A 84 18.81 -11.25 -5.70
N ARG A 85 18.54 -12.52 -6.03
CA ARG A 85 17.44 -12.87 -6.95
C ARG A 85 16.07 -12.54 -6.36
N ALA A 86 15.89 -12.80 -5.05
CA ALA A 86 14.68 -12.41 -4.34
C ALA A 86 14.48 -10.89 -4.39
N LEU A 87 15.53 -10.11 -4.12
CA LEU A 87 15.51 -8.65 -4.17
C LEU A 87 15.10 -8.13 -5.55
N GLU A 88 15.65 -8.70 -6.62
CA GLU A 88 15.29 -8.34 -8.00
C GLU A 88 13.81 -8.65 -8.29
N ALA A 89 13.35 -9.85 -7.93
CA ALA A 89 11.96 -10.25 -8.12
C ALA A 89 10.99 -9.33 -7.36
N PHE A 90 11.24 -9.02 -6.08
CA PHE A 90 10.37 -8.10 -5.34
C PHE A 90 10.42 -6.65 -5.86
N LYS A 91 11.56 -6.19 -6.38
CA LYS A 91 11.63 -4.89 -7.08
C LYS A 91 10.80 -4.88 -8.35
N ASN A 92 10.83 -5.95 -9.14
CA ASN A 92 9.99 -6.10 -10.32
C ASN A 92 8.50 -6.15 -9.94
N ALA A 93 8.13 -6.85 -8.86
CA ALA A 93 6.78 -6.82 -8.31
C ALA A 93 6.35 -5.39 -7.95
N TYR A 94 7.16 -4.66 -7.16
CA TYR A 94 6.87 -3.29 -6.75
C TYR A 94 6.76 -2.30 -7.92
N ASN A 95 7.60 -2.46 -8.95
CA ASN A 95 7.56 -1.63 -10.15
C ASN A 95 6.34 -1.94 -11.02
N THR A 96 5.88 -3.19 -11.03
CA THR A 96 4.67 -3.61 -11.73
C THR A 96 3.41 -3.15 -11.01
N ARG A 97 3.40 -3.24 -9.68
CA ARG A 97 2.29 -2.80 -8.82
C ARG A 97 2.84 -2.42 -7.44
N LYS A 98 2.71 -1.14 -7.09
CA LYS A 98 3.14 -0.61 -5.79
C LYS A 98 2.39 -1.33 -4.66
N SER A 99 3.13 -1.91 -3.72
CA SER A 99 2.56 -2.59 -2.56
C SER A 99 3.51 -2.47 -1.36
N ALA A 100 2.94 -2.29 -0.16
CA ALA A 100 3.71 -2.29 1.08
C ALA A 100 4.40 -3.63 1.31
N TYR A 101 3.73 -4.74 0.96
CA TYR A 101 4.28 -6.08 1.05
C TYR A 101 5.57 -6.23 0.24
N ALA A 102 5.61 -5.77 -1.01
CA ALA A 102 6.82 -5.84 -1.82
C ALA A 102 7.97 -5.03 -1.18
N LEU A 103 7.70 -3.81 -0.70
CA LEU A 103 8.71 -3.01 0.01
C LEU A 103 9.21 -3.69 1.29
N LEU A 104 8.33 -4.33 2.06
CA LEU A 104 8.71 -5.06 3.27
C LEU A 104 9.69 -6.19 2.93
N TYR A 105 9.43 -6.94 1.86
CA TYR A 105 10.32 -8.02 1.43
C TYR A 105 11.61 -7.52 0.76
N ILE A 106 11.57 -6.40 0.03
CA ILE A 106 12.78 -5.72 -0.45
C ILE A 106 13.69 -5.35 0.73
N ALA A 107 13.11 -4.74 1.79
CA ALA A 107 13.84 -4.40 3.00
C ALA A 107 14.40 -5.64 3.72
N ASN A 108 13.62 -6.73 3.80
CA ASN A 108 14.10 -7.99 4.36
C ASN A 108 15.28 -8.57 3.55
N CYS A 109 15.21 -8.55 2.21
CA CYS A 109 16.35 -8.97 1.39
C CYS A 109 17.59 -8.12 1.66
N TYR A 110 17.43 -6.80 1.79
CA TYR A 110 18.54 -5.92 2.16
C TYR A 110 19.13 -6.24 3.54
N VAL A 111 18.30 -6.57 4.53
CA VAL A 111 18.75 -7.03 5.85
C VAL A 111 19.58 -8.31 5.75
N GLU A 112 19.08 -9.32 5.03
CA GLU A 112 19.78 -10.60 4.84
C GLU A 112 21.11 -10.43 4.08
N LEU A 113 21.20 -9.41 3.22
CA LEU A 113 22.41 -9.02 2.51
C LEU A 113 23.35 -8.12 3.33
N GLY A 114 23.01 -7.79 4.59
CA GLY A 114 23.77 -6.88 5.45
C GLY A 114 23.70 -5.40 5.06
N LYS A 115 22.82 -5.04 4.10
CA LYS A 115 22.66 -3.68 3.57
C LYS A 115 21.64 -2.90 4.38
N PHE A 116 21.99 -2.59 5.64
CA PHE A 116 21.06 -1.98 6.58
C PHE A 116 20.55 -0.59 6.16
N ASP A 117 21.37 0.24 5.51
CA ASP A 117 20.96 1.59 5.10
C ASP A 117 19.96 1.57 3.93
N ASP A 118 20.12 0.62 3.00
CA ASP A 118 19.15 0.37 1.93
C ASP A 118 17.82 -0.14 2.51
N ALA A 119 17.89 -1.03 3.52
CA ALA A 119 16.70 -1.51 4.23
C ALA A 119 15.96 -0.39 4.95
N ILE A 120 16.68 0.50 5.67
CA ILE A 120 16.10 1.67 6.33
C ILE A 120 15.39 2.57 5.31
N THR A 121 16.06 2.87 4.19
CA THR A 121 15.49 3.71 3.12
C THR A 121 14.19 3.10 2.58
N THR A 122 14.21 1.79 2.32
CA THR A 122 13.04 1.06 1.80
C THR A 122 11.88 1.04 2.81
N LEU A 123 12.16 0.85 4.11
CA LEU A 123 11.14 0.86 5.15
C LEU A 123 10.54 2.24 5.36
N ASN A 124 11.34 3.31 5.25
CA ASN A 124 10.85 4.67 5.29
C ASN A 124 9.96 4.99 4.07
N ASP A 125 10.29 4.47 2.89
CA ASP A 125 9.41 4.55 1.71
C ASP A 125 8.07 3.87 1.99
N LEU A 126 8.08 2.69 2.61
CA LEU A 126 6.85 1.98 3.02
C LEU A 126 6.03 2.83 3.98
N ILE A 127 6.65 3.33 5.05
CA ILE A 127 5.98 4.14 6.09
C ILE A 127 5.39 5.43 5.52
N SER A 128 6.05 6.02 4.51
CA SER A 128 5.61 7.30 3.93
C SER A 128 4.46 7.14 2.92
N ASN A 129 4.40 6.01 2.21
CA ASN A 129 3.47 5.83 1.09
C ASN A 129 2.27 4.91 1.39
N PHE A 130 2.29 4.19 2.52
CA PHE A 130 1.23 3.26 2.88
C PHE A 130 0.71 3.55 4.28
N SER A 131 -0.60 3.34 4.48
CA SER A 131 -1.29 3.64 5.75
C SER A 131 -1.91 2.43 6.43
N ASP A 132 -1.78 1.24 5.83
CA ASP A 132 -2.33 0.01 6.40
C ASP A 132 -1.65 -0.32 7.74
N PRO A 133 -2.41 -0.40 8.86
CA PRO A 133 -1.85 -0.58 10.19
C PRO A 133 -1.00 -1.85 10.34
N ILE A 134 -1.36 -2.92 9.63
CA ILE A 134 -0.65 -4.20 9.70
C ILE A 134 0.72 -4.08 9.03
N ASN A 135 0.78 -3.56 7.81
CA ASN A 135 2.03 -3.35 7.09
C ASN A 135 2.94 -2.33 7.79
N LEU A 136 2.36 -1.23 8.29
CA LEU A 136 3.11 -0.27 9.11
C LEU A 136 3.68 -0.95 10.37
N SER A 137 2.93 -1.88 10.97
CA SER A 137 3.41 -2.61 12.14
C SER A 137 4.69 -3.38 11.87
N PHE A 138 4.70 -4.14 10.77
CA PHE A 138 5.89 -4.89 10.36
C PHE A 138 7.04 -3.98 9.96
N ALA A 139 6.76 -2.84 9.32
CA ALA A 139 7.80 -1.91 8.90
C ALA A 139 8.50 -1.24 10.08
N TYR A 140 7.73 -0.70 11.04
CA TYR A 140 8.30 -0.10 12.25
C TYR A 140 9.05 -1.13 13.11
N HIS A 141 8.51 -2.34 13.24
CA HIS A 141 9.18 -3.44 13.93
C HIS A 141 10.53 -3.82 13.28
N LYS A 142 10.56 -3.96 11.95
CA LYS A 142 11.80 -4.25 11.24
C LYS A 142 12.80 -3.10 11.36
N LEU A 143 12.33 -1.86 11.24
CA LEU A 143 13.16 -0.67 11.31
C LEU A 143 13.78 -0.51 12.71
N SER A 144 13.03 -0.77 13.78
CA SER A 144 13.55 -0.72 15.15
C SER A 144 14.60 -1.79 15.39
N TRP A 145 14.39 -3.00 14.86
CA TRP A 145 15.39 -4.07 14.92
C TRP A 145 16.68 -3.69 14.20
N ILE A 146 16.60 -3.04 13.03
CA ILE A 146 17.80 -2.57 12.31
C ILE A 146 18.53 -1.51 13.14
N TYR A 147 17.82 -0.52 13.70
CA TYR A 147 18.45 0.49 14.55
C TYR A 147 19.08 -0.11 15.80
N MET A 148 18.42 -1.09 16.44
CA MET A 148 18.98 -1.84 17.56
C MET A 148 20.26 -2.59 17.16
N LYS A 149 20.31 -3.21 15.97
CA LYS A 149 21.51 -3.87 15.45
C LYS A 149 22.66 -2.90 15.16
N LYS A 150 22.35 -1.66 14.83
CA LYS A 150 23.31 -0.56 14.68
C LYS A 150 23.65 0.13 16.01
N GLU A 151 23.16 -0.39 17.14
CA GLU A 151 23.29 0.18 18.49
C GLU A 151 22.72 1.61 18.63
N ASP A 152 21.90 2.05 17.68
CA ASP A 152 21.17 3.31 17.75
C ASP A 152 19.86 3.10 18.54
N TYR A 153 20.03 2.86 19.84
CA TYR A 153 18.92 2.57 20.74
C TYR A 153 17.88 3.70 20.78
N GLN A 154 18.32 4.95 20.63
CA GLN A 154 17.42 6.10 20.62
C GLN A 154 16.47 6.06 19.42
N LYS A 155 16.99 5.82 18.20
CA LYS A 155 16.12 5.66 17.02
C LYS A 155 15.26 4.40 17.11
N ALA A 156 15.82 3.30 17.64
CA ALA A 156 15.07 2.06 17.79
C ALA A 156 13.84 2.25 18.70
N ILE A 157 14.01 2.88 19.87
CA ILE A 157 12.91 3.22 20.77
C ILE A 157 11.92 4.18 20.12
N SER A 158 12.38 5.27 19.50
CA SER A 158 11.50 6.23 18.80
C SER A 158 10.63 5.55 17.73
N THR A 159 11.22 4.59 17.01
CA THR A 159 10.52 3.78 16.00
C THR A 159 9.43 2.91 16.63
N LEU A 160 9.70 2.27 17.77
CA LEU A 160 8.72 1.49 18.52
C LEU A 160 7.63 2.36 19.17
N GLU A 161 7.94 3.59 19.58
CA GLU A 161 6.93 4.54 20.07
C GLU A 161 5.93 4.92 18.98
N ASN A 162 6.38 5.05 17.74
CA ASN A 162 5.48 5.25 16.60
C ASN A 162 4.61 4.02 16.38
N LEU A 163 5.17 2.81 16.45
CA LEU A 163 4.41 1.56 16.36
C LEU A 163 3.31 1.46 17.42
N LYS A 164 3.61 1.79 18.68
CA LYS A 164 2.65 1.76 19.79
C LYS A 164 1.45 2.69 19.59
N LYS A 165 1.61 3.78 18.82
CA LYS A 165 0.55 4.77 18.56
C LYS A 165 -0.41 4.38 17.45
N ILE A 166 -0.08 3.39 16.63
CA ILE A 166 -0.89 2.98 15.48
C ILE A 166 -2.09 2.17 15.95
N LYS A 167 -3.31 2.69 15.73
CA LYS A 167 -4.54 1.96 16.04
C LYS A 167 -4.69 0.76 15.11
N GLY A 168 -4.97 -0.41 15.68
CA GLY A 168 -5.11 -1.67 14.92
C GLY A 168 -3.78 -2.27 14.46
N ALA A 169 -2.65 -1.78 14.98
CA ALA A 169 -1.36 -2.39 14.71
C ALA A 169 -1.28 -3.81 15.29
N ALA A 170 -0.78 -4.75 14.49
CA ALA A 170 -0.71 -6.15 14.86
C ALA A 170 0.37 -6.47 15.91
N LEU A 171 1.38 -5.59 16.07
CA LEU A 171 2.59 -5.85 16.86
C LEU A 171 2.78 -4.87 18.02
N GLN A 172 1.70 -4.27 18.55
CA GLN A 172 1.82 -3.30 19.64
C GLN A 172 2.39 -3.93 20.92
N ASP A 173 1.97 -5.14 21.27
CA ASP A 173 2.48 -5.89 22.42
C ASP A 173 3.98 -6.20 22.27
N LEU A 174 4.38 -6.65 21.08
CA LEU A 174 5.79 -6.87 20.73
C LEU A 174 6.59 -5.56 20.80
N ALA A 175 5.99 -4.42 20.45
CA ALA A 175 6.66 -3.13 20.54
C ALA A 175 7.02 -2.77 21.99
N TYR A 176 6.11 -2.98 22.95
CA TYR A 176 6.41 -2.80 24.37
C TYR A 176 7.51 -3.75 24.83
N PHE A 177 7.40 -5.05 24.49
CA PHE A 177 8.40 -6.03 24.88
C PHE A 177 9.79 -5.68 24.33
N GLN A 178 9.88 -5.31 23.05
CA GLN A 178 11.15 -4.94 22.43
C GLN A 178 11.71 -3.63 22.96
N SER A 179 10.88 -2.63 23.25
CA SER A 179 11.35 -1.40 23.90
C SER A 179 11.99 -1.73 25.24
N ALA A 180 11.40 -2.64 26.02
CA ALA A 180 11.96 -3.07 27.29
C ALA A 180 13.35 -3.71 27.10
N ILE A 181 13.49 -4.63 26.14
CA ILE A 181 14.77 -5.29 25.82
C ILE A 181 15.82 -4.27 25.37
N ILE A 182 15.45 -3.31 24.53
CA ILE A 182 16.38 -2.27 24.07
C ILE A 182 16.82 -1.38 25.24
N TRP A 183 15.92 -1.05 26.17
CA TRP A 183 16.30 -0.32 27.39
C TRP A 183 17.21 -1.13 28.30
N GLU A 184 17.02 -2.45 28.43
CA GLU A 184 17.97 -3.33 29.14
C GLU A 184 19.36 -3.27 28.50
N MET A 185 19.43 -3.38 27.16
CA MET A 185 20.70 -3.28 26.41
C MET A 185 21.37 -1.92 26.57
N ALA A 186 20.59 -0.85 26.76
CA ALA A 186 21.09 0.49 27.04
C ALA A 186 21.44 0.74 28.53
N GLY A 187 21.31 -0.27 29.40
CA GLY A 187 21.54 -0.13 30.85
C GLY A 187 20.49 0.70 31.58
N LYS A 188 19.32 0.93 30.95
CA LYS A 188 18.23 1.76 31.44
C LYS A 188 17.14 0.91 32.09
N THR A 189 17.48 0.31 33.24
CA THR A 189 16.63 -0.67 33.93
C THR A 189 15.25 -0.11 34.29
N GLU A 190 15.13 1.12 34.80
CA GLU A 190 13.83 1.68 35.18
C GLU A 190 12.89 1.81 33.98
N GLN A 191 13.40 2.30 32.84
CA GLN A 191 12.67 2.39 31.59
C GLN A 191 12.25 1.01 31.08
N ALA A 192 13.15 0.02 31.15
CA ALA A 192 12.81 -1.35 30.77
C ALA A 192 11.66 -1.91 31.63
N GLN A 193 11.72 -1.72 32.94
CA GLN A 193 10.67 -2.15 33.87
C GLN A 193 9.33 -1.47 33.59
N ALA A 194 9.34 -0.19 33.23
CA ALA A 194 8.13 0.53 32.84
C ALA A 194 7.47 -0.09 31.60
N GLU A 195 8.26 -0.40 30.56
CA GLU A 195 7.75 -1.01 29.31
C GLU A 195 7.15 -2.40 29.54
N TYR A 196 7.79 -3.26 30.35
CA TYR A 196 7.21 -4.56 30.69
C TYR A 196 5.89 -4.43 31.47
N LYS A 197 5.79 -3.46 32.39
CA LYS A 197 4.55 -3.22 33.14
C LYS A 197 3.42 -2.77 32.21
N GLU A 198 3.71 -1.84 31.30
CA GLU A 198 2.75 -1.39 30.30
C GLU A 198 2.26 -2.53 29.40
N LEU A 199 3.16 -3.42 28.97
CA LEU A 199 2.79 -4.63 28.22
C LEU A 199 1.80 -5.50 28.99
N ILE A 200 2.09 -5.80 30.25
CA ILE A 200 1.25 -6.67 31.09
C ILE A 200 -0.14 -6.05 31.30
N VAL A 201 -0.22 -4.72 31.49
CA VAL A 201 -1.47 -4.00 31.72
C VAL A 201 -2.30 -3.89 30.44
N LYS A 202 -1.68 -3.51 29.31
CA LYS A 202 -2.40 -3.25 28.05
C LYS A 202 -2.72 -4.52 27.26
N PHE A 203 -1.89 -5.55 27.37
CA PHE A 203 -2.04 -6.80 26.62
C PHE A 203 -2.00 -8.02 27.55
N PRO A 204 -2.92 -8.15 28.52
CA PRO A 204 -2.88 -9.22 29.52
C PRO A 204 -2.94 -10.63 28.93
N ASN A 205 -3.51 -10.78 27.72
CA ASN A 205 -3.63 -12.05 26.99
C ASN A 205 -2.51 -12.29 25.96
N SER A 206 -1.54 -11.38 25.84
CA SER A 206 -0.40 -11.58 24.93
C SER A 206 0.47 -12.75 25.41
N PRO A 207 0.97 -13.62 24.51
CA PRO A 207 1.98 -14.63 24.85
C PRO A 207 3.26 -14.02 25.46
N LEU A 208 3.54 -12.74 25.23
CA LEU A 208 4.70 -12.03 25.76
C LEU A 208 4.53 -11.60 27.22
N THR A 209 3.31 -11.57 27.74
CA THR A 209 3.01 -11.12 29.11
C THR A 209 3.65 -12.01 30.16
N SER A 210 3.68 -13.33 29.97
CA SER A 210 4.38 -14.25 30.88
C SER A 210 5.88 -14.01 30.91
N GLN A 211 6.49 -13.73 29.75
CA GLN A 211 7.92 -13.41 29.66
C GLN A 211 8.23 -12.05 30.32
N ALA A 212 7.37 -11.05 30.10
CA ALA A 212 7.48 -9.74 30.73
C ALA A 212 7.41 -9.83 32.26
N LYS A 213 6.48 -10.63 32.80
CA LYS A 213 6.38 -10.87 34.25
C LYS A 213 7.66 -11.46 34.83
N ALA A 214 8.29 -12.40 34.12
CA ALA A 214 9.56 -12.99 34.57
C ALA A 214 10.74 -12.00 34.58
N LYS A 215 10.64 -10.91 33.82
CA LYS A 215 11.65 -9.83 33.75
C LYS A 215 11.47 -8.76 34.83
N ILE A 216 10.29 -8.67 35.44
CA ILE A 216 10.01 -7.77 36.56
C ILE A 216 10.30 -8.56 37.84
N LYS A 217 11.42 -8.27 38.49
CA LYS A 217 11.76 -8.78 39.82
C LYS A 217 11.56 -7.69 40.86
#